data_AF-A1BQL0-F1
#
_entry.id   AF-A1BQL0-F1
#
_cell.length_a   1.000
_cell.length_b   1.000
_cell.length_c   1.000
_cell.angle_alpha   90.00
_cell.angle_beta   90.00
_cell.angle_gamma   90.00
#
_symmetry.space_group_name_H-M   'P 1'
#
loop_
_entity.id
_entity.type
_entity.pdbx_description
1 polymer ?
#
loop_
_entity_poly.entity_id
_entity_poly.type
_entity_poly.pdbx_seq_one_letter_code
_entity_poly.pdbx_strand_id
1 'polypeptide(L)' 'NRVLTKVIDLATLTGACIVALGPSIAGIFTPSDDLAKEVLAASEISGEKFWRMPMEDSYWESMKSSVADMVNT' A
#
# COMPACT_ATOMS: atom_id res chain seq x y z
N ASN A 1 7.57 -0.99 26.12
CA ASN A 1 6.55 -1.22 25.08
C ASN A 1 6.12 0.10 24.47
N ARG A 2 6.61 0.44 23.27
CA ARG A 2 6.05 1.55 22.50
C ARG A 2 4.79 1.04 21.80
N VAL A 3 3.62 1.49 22.24
CA VAL A 3 2.38 1.28 21.48
C VAL A 3 2.38 2.35 20.40
N LEU A 4 2.65 1.94 19.17
CA LEU A 4 2.51 2.82 18.01
C LEU A 4 1.02 2.97 17.70
N THR A 5 0.59 4.18 17.41
CA THR A 5 -0.80 4.47 17.05
C THR A 5 -1.05 4.28 15.55
N LYS A 6 -0.02 4.47 14.71
CA LYS A 6 -0.04 4.33 13.26
C LYS A 6 1.32 3.83 12.78
N VAL A 7 1.35 3.05 11.70
CA VAL A 7 2.56 2.54 11.06
C VAL A 7 2.49 2.86 9.57
N ILE A 8 3.58 3.37 9.01
CA ILE A 8 3.72 3.67 7.58
C ILE A 8 5.01 2.99 7.11
N ASP A 9 4.89 2.21 6.03
CA ASP A 9 6.01 1.54 5.36
C ASP A 9 6.19 2.13 3.94
N LEU A 10 7.45 2.36 3.54
CA LEU A 10 7.80 2.85 2.21
C LEU A 10 8.76 1.86 1.56
N ALA A 11 8.32 1.22 0.49
CA ALA A 11 9.11 0.21 -0.21
C ALA A 11 8.96 0.32 -1.74
N THR A 12 10.05 0.07 -2.46
CA THR A 12 10.04 -0.14 -3.92
C THR A 12 9.65 -1.59 -4.23
N LEU A 13 8.46 -1.99 -3.80
CA LEU A 13 8.11 -3.41 -3.61
C LEU A 13 7.82 -4.13 -4.93
N THR A 14 7.15 -3.49 -5.90
CA THR A 14 6.72 -4.15 -7.13
C THR A 14 6.92 -3.28 -8.37
N GLY A 15 7.31 -3.92 -9.48
CA GLY A 15 7.25 -3.28 -10.80
C GLY A 15 5.81 -3.03 -11.27
N ALA A 16 4.83 -3.77 -10.73
CA ALA A 16 3.42 -3.60 -11.04
C ALA A 16 2.89 -2.21 -10.68
N CYS A 17 3.38 -1.59 -9.59
CA CYS A 17 3.03 -0.21 -9.25
C CYS A 17 3.44 0.79 -10.34
N ILE A 18 4.60 0.59 -10.96
CA ILE A 18 5.07 1.45 -12.07
C ILE A 18 4.20 1.24 -13.32
N VAL A 19 3.77 0.00 -13.59
CA VAL A 19 2.86 -0.29 -14.71
C VAL A 19 1.50 0.39 -14.50
N ALA A 20 0.97 0.39 -13.28
CA ALA A 20 -0.35 0.94 -12.95
C ALA A 20 -0.36 2.48 -12.87
N LEU A 21 0.66 3.08 -12.24
CA LEU A 21 0.65 4.50 -11.86
C LEU A 21 1.73 5.33 -12.60
N GLY A 22 2.57 4.68 -13.40
CA GLY A 22 3.72 5.30 -14.04
C GLY A 22 4.87 5.57 -13.05
N PRO A 23 5.95 6.23 -13.50
CA PRO A 23 7.17 6.42 -12.71
C PRO A 23 7.09 7.55 -11.68
N SER A 24 5.99 8.32 -11.67
CA SER A 24 5.91 9.58 -10.93
C SER A 24 4.81 9.63 -9.87
N ILE A 25 4.03 8.57 -9.72
CA ILE A 25 2.95 8.48 -8.74
C ILE A 25 3.16 7.20 -7.92
N ALA A 26 3.24 7.35 -6.60
CA ALA A 26 3.38 6.21 -5.69
C ALA A 26 2.00 5.68 -5.28
N GLY A 27 1.88 4.36 -5.10
CA GLY A 27 0.66 3.71 -4.62
C GLY A 27 0.58 3.70 -3.11
N ILE A 28 -0.57 4.07 -2.55
CA ILE A 28 -0.89 3.93 -1.12
C ILE A 28 -1.85 2.75 -0.95
N PHE A 29 -1.49 1.80 -0.09
CA PHE A 29 -2.33 0.68 0.29
C PHE A 29 -2.56 0.75 1.80
N THR A 30 -3.83 0.77 2.22
CA THR A 30 -4.16 0.76 3.64
C THR A 30 -5.60 0.29 3.87
N PRO A 31 -5.84 -0.51 4.92
CA PRO A 31 -7.20 -0.87 5.34
C PRO A 31 -7.91 0.29 6.07
N SER A 32 -7.22 1.38 6.42
CA SER A 32 -7.78 2.53 7.14
C SER A 32 -8.02 3.73 6.23
N ASP A 33 -9.28 4.13 6.08
CA ASP A 33 -9.66 5.34 5.33
C ASP A 33 -9.09 6.62 5.94
N ASP A 34 -9.02 6.69 7.27
CA ASP A 34 -8.52 7.89 7.95
C ASP A 34 -7.01 8.06 7.74
N LEU A 35 -6.25 6.97 7.80
CA LEU A 35 -4.82 7.00 7.48
C LEU A 35 -4.59 7.38 6.01
N ALA A 36 -5.42 6.87 5.09
CA ALA A 36 -5.33 7.25 3.68
C ALA A 36 -5.55 8.76 3.47
N LYS A 37 -6.56 9.34 4.14
CA LYS A 37 -6.84 10.78 4.06
C LYS A 37 -5.69 11.62 4.60
N GLU A 38 -5.10 11.22 5.73
CA GLU A 38 -3.97 11.94 6.31
C GLU A 38 -2.75 11.94 5.40
N VAL A 39 -2.43 10.79 4.78
CA VAL A 39 -1.30 10.69 3.84
C VAL A 39 -1.56 11.50 2.58
N LEU A 40 -2.78 11.47 2.02
CA LEU A 40 -3.15 12.29 0.86
C LEU A 40 -3.14 13.79 1.18
N ALA A 41 -3.57 14.19 2.37
CA ALA A 41 -3.45 15.59 2.80
C ALA A 41 -1.98 16.01 2.92
N ALA A 42 -1.12 15.13 3.46
CA ALA A 42 0.31 15.39 3.53
C ALA A 42 0.95 15.50 2.14
N SER A 43 0.49 14.70 1.17
CA SER A 43 1.00 14.73 -0.20
C SER A 43 0.69 16.04 -0.93
N GLU A 44 -0.49 16.63 -0.70
CA GLU A 44 -0.84 17.95 -1.24
C GLU A 44 0.08 19.06 -0.69
N ILE A 45 0.56 18.91 0.55
CA ILE A 45 1.47 19.86 1.19
C ILE A 45 2.91 19.66 0.70
N SER A 46 3.38 18.42 0.58
CA SER A 46 4.75 18.12 0.13
C SER A 46 4.93 18.27 -1.39
N GLY A 47 3.84 18.21 -2.15
CA GLY A 47 3.85 18.20 -3.63
C GLY A 47 4.20 16.83 -4.22
N GLU A 48 4.35 15.80 -3.40
CA GLU A 48 4.57 14.43 -3.86
C GLU A 48 3.26 13.82 -4.35
N LYS A 49 3.32 13.02 -5.42
CA LYS A 49 2.10 12.44 -6.00
C LYS A 49 1.89 11.04 -5.47
N PHE A 50 0.75 10.85 -4.82
CA PHE A 50 0.29 9.54 -4.38
C PHE A 50 -1.10 9.23 -4.88
N TRP A 51 -1.39 7.93 -5.06
CA TRP A 51 -2.71 7.46 -5.42
C TRP A 51 -3.11 6.28 -4.54
N ARG A 52 -4.31 6.31 -3.97
CA ARG A 52 -4.81 5.21 -3.15
C ARG A 52 -5.23 4.04 -4.06
N MET A 53 -4.67 2.88 -3.77
CA MET A 53 -4.97 1.63 -4.45
C MET A 53 -5.88 0.74 -3.58
N PRO A 54 -6.78 -0.06 -4.19
CA PRO A 54 -7.65 -0.95 -3.44
C PRO A 54 -6.85 -2.12 -2.83
N MET A 55 -7.22 -2.52 -1.61
CA MET A 55 -6.82 -3.78 -1.01
C MET A 55 -7.99 -4.75 -1.17
N GLU A 56 -8.03 -5.40 -2.32
CA GLU A 56 -9.11 -6.30 -2.69
C GLU A 56 -8.89 -7.68 -2.06
N ASP A 57 -9.82 -8.13 -1.21
CA ASP A 57 -9.72 -9.38 -0.45
C ASP A 57 -9.63 -10.62 -1.36
N SER A 58 -10.24 -10.57 -2.55
CA SER A 58 -10.15 -11.69 -3.50
C SER A 58 -8.73 -11.97 -3.99
N TYR A 59 -7.81 -11.00 -3.94
CA TYR A 59 -6.38 -11.24 -4.26
C TYR A 59 -5.66 -12.07 -3.18
N TRP A 60 -6.23 -12.18 -1.98
CA TRP A 60 -5.68 -13.04 -0.94
C TRP A 60 -5.76 -14.52 -1.31
N GLU A 61 -6.77 -14.91 -2.09
CA GLU A 61 -6.94 -16.32 -2.47
C GLU A 61 -5.81 -16.83 -3.35
N SER A 62 -5.23 -15.97 -4.20
CA SER A 62 -4.07 -16.30 -5.01
C SER A 62 -2.77 -16.47 -4.21
N MET A 63 -2.73 -16.00 -2.95
CA MET A 63 -1.56 -16.12 -2.08
C MET A 63 -1.61 -17.35 -1.15
N LYS A 64 -2.64 -18.21 -1.27
CA LYS A 64 -2.72 -19.45 -0.47
C LYS A 64 -1.69 -20.48 -0.96
N SER A 65 -0.87 -20.99 -0.04
CA SER A 65 0.06 -22.10 -0.32
C SER A 65 -0.57 -23.44 0.10
N SER A 66 -0.23 -24.52 -0.60
CA SER A 66 -0.68 -25.88 -0.25
C SER A 66 0.11 -26.50 0.91
N VAL A 67 1.24 -25.89 1.28
CA VAL A 67 2.18 -26.43 2.28
C VAL A 67 2.51 -25.43 3.40
N ALA A 68 2.46 -24.12 3.11
CA ALA A 68 2.78 -23.04 4.06
C ALA A 68 1.57 -22.12 4.30
N ASP A 69 1.67 -21.20 5.26
CA ASP A 69 0.58 -20.26 5.58
C ASP A 69 0.25 -19.32 4.40
N MET A 70 1.25 -18.94 3.59
CA MET A 70 1.07 -18.16 2.37
C MET A 70 2.25 -18.30 1.41
N VAL A 71 2.02 -17.96 0.14
CA VAL A 71 3.06 -17.70 -0.88
C VAL A 71 3.37 -16.21 -0.89
N ASN A 72 4.63 -15.84 -1.13
CA ASN A 72 5.11 -14.45 -1.08
C ASN A 72 5.23 -13.76 -2.45
N THR A 73 4.59 -14.31 -3.49
CA THR A 73 4.57 -13.75 -4.85
C THR A 73 3.25 -14.08 -5.52
#